data_AF-A0A162WHK5-F1
#
_entry.id   AF-A0A162WHK5-F1
#
_cell.length_a   1.000
_cell.length_b   1.000
_cell.length_c   1.000
_cell.angle_alpha   90.00
_cell.angle_beta   90.00
_cell.angle_gamma   90.00
#
_symmetry.space_group_name_H-M   'P 1'
#
loop_
_entity.id
_entity.type
_entity.pdbx_description
1 polymer ?
#
loop_
_entity_poly.entity_id
_entity_poly.type
_entity_poly.pdbx_seq_one_letter_code
_entity_poly.pdbx_strand_id
1 'polypeptide(L)'
;MTLPLEYIPGRDKMSRMVLKHQDVVDIIKKELLDAPNGTYTLADSDWNNSRCDVLYMSNLPLSFPPVLIEVQNTINDLFLHRLVSYSLNVVKTYHALPVVLVLGTKKNSPVSLILDFNKESEKKPSLLTIPSLIRAKKMLNHIQRNHHDSNYYTNPLNPLLGLSLFLLEQQTSLYRHTYSEDPTIILLYQIAFAQLYPQETYQQKFQSAVETICSTNKHLFGSIHYNDEVKAKIVDDSASSQSSDELDFPEPLPIGPQSKRTHTMVNEDIEFVESFKK
;
A
#
# COMPACT_ATOMS: atom_id res chain seq x y z
N MET A 1 8.81 7.03 -0.16
CA MET A 1 8.17 5.82 0.39
C MET A 1 7.62 5.00 -0.78
N THR A 2 7.93 3.70 -0.84
CA THR A 2 7.50 2.81 -1.93
C THR A 2 6.91 1.52 -1.35
N LEU A 3 5.72 1.15 -1.79
CA LEU A 3 4.97 -0.02 -1.38
C LEU A 3 5.34 -1.23 -2.27
N PRO A 4 5.36 -2.46 -1.74
CA PRO A 4 5.53 -3.66 -2.55
C PRO A 4 4.37 -3.85 -3.55
N LEU A 5 4.62 -4.55 -4.66
CA LEU A 5 3.62 -4.76 -5.73
C LEU A 5 2.37 -5.53 -5.28
N GLU A 6 2.47 -6.35 -4.24
CA GLU A 6 1.32 -7.05 -3.66
C GLU A 6 0.38 -6.11 -2.86
N TYR A 7 0.86 -4.89 -2.56
CA TYR A 7 0.22 -3.88 -1.73
C TYR A 7 -0.07 -2.59 -2.50
N ILE A 8 -0.41 -2.73 -3.78
CA ILE A 8 -0.84 -1.60 -4.62
C ILE A 8 -2.10 -0.96 -4.03
N PRO A 9 -2.12 0.37 -3.80
CA PRO A 9 -3.32 1.11 -3.39
C PRO A 9 -4.51 0.84 -4.33
N GLY A 10 -5.72 0.84 -3.78
CA GLY A 10 -6.94 0.54 -4.55
C GLY A 10 -7.19 -0.94 -4.77
N ARG A 11 -6.24 -1.82 -4.47
CA ARG A 11 -6.48 -3.27 -4.39
C ARG A 11 -6.97 -3.67 -3.00
N ASP A 12 -7.84 -4.67 -3.01
CA ASP A 12 -8.44 -5.39 -1.89
C ASP A 12 -7.63 -5.37 -0.56
N LYS A 13 -6.39 -5.86 -0.57
CA LYS A 13 -5.54 -5.96 0.63
C LYS A 13 -5.12 -4.60 1.19
N MET A 14 -4.57 -3.73 0.35
CA MET A 14 -4.08 -2.41 0.76
C MET A 14 -5.24 -1.47 1.11
N SER A 15 -6.29 -1.46 0.30
CA SER A 15 -7.49 -0.66 0.56
C SER A 15 -8.08 -0.92 1.94
N ARG A 16 -8.31 -2.20 2.30
CA ARG A 16 -8.87 -2.54 3.62
C ARG A 16 -7.91 -2.22 4.76
N MET A 17 -6.61 -2.40 4.57
CA MET A 17 -5.61 -2.09 5.60
C MET A 17 -5.62 -0.59 5.94
N VAL A 18 -5.61 0.28 4.92
CA VAL A 18 -5.65 1.73 5.10
C VAL A 18 -6.99 2.18 5.65
N LEU A 19 -8.12 1.68 5.13
CA LEU A 19 -9.45 2.04 5.59
C LEU A 19 -9.74 1.61 7.04
N LYS A 20 -8.96 0.70 7.61
CA LYS A 20 -9.07 0.30 9.02
C LYS A 20 -8.27 1.19 9.98
N HIS A 21 -7.44 2.09 9.47
CA HIS A 21 -6.65 3.00 10.30
C HIS A 21 -7.50 4.15 10.85
N GLN A 22 -7.38 4.48 12.14
CA GLN A 22 -8.24 5.46 12.80
C GLN A 22 -8.20 6.84 12.13
N ASP A 23 -7.03 7.33 11.74
CA ASP A 23 -6.93 8.61 11.01
C ASP A 23 -7.76 8.63 9.72
N VAL A 24 -7.82 7.49 9.02
CA VAL A 24 -8.62 7.35 7.80
C VAL A 24 -10.11 7.27 8.12
N VAL A 25 -10.48 6.59 9.20
CA VAL A 25 -11.85 6.60 9.72
C VAL A 25 -12.28 8.05 9.97
N ASP A 26 -11.50 8.79 10.74
CA ASP A 26 -11.79 10.17 11.12
C ASP A 26 -11.87 11.10 9.90
N ILE A 27 -10.94 10.97 8.94
CA ILE A 27 -11.00 11.69 7.65
C ILE A 27 -12.34 11.44 6.96
N ILE A 28 -12.73 10.18 6.77
CA ILE A 28 -13.95 9.85 6.04
C ILE A 28 -15.17 10.36 6.81
N LYS A 29 -15.20 10.24 8.15
CA LYS A 29 -16.39 10.57 8.92
C LYS A 29 -16.60 12.08 9.01
N LYS A 30 -15.51 12.82 9.22
CA LYS A 30 -15.52 14.27 9.18
C LYS A 30 -15.98 14.77 7.82
N GLU A 31 -15.39 14.28 6.73
CA GLU A 31 -15.75 14.76 5.39
C GLU A 31 -17.15 14.31 4.93
N LEU A 32 -17.66 13.17 5.40
CA LEU A 32 -18.95 12.65 4.94
C LEU A 32 -20.15 13.14 5.76
N LEU A 33 -19.94 13.34 7.07
CA LEU A 33 -21.00 13.55 8.07
C LEU A 33 -20.70 14.68 9.06
N ASP A 34 -19.57 15.39 8.90
CA ASP A 34 -19.11 16.45 9.81
C ASP A 34 -18.98 15.95 11.27
N ALA A 35 -18.67 14.65 11.43
CA ALA A 35 -18.52 14.01 12.72
C ALA A 35 -17.16 14.36 13.37
N PRO A 36 -17.09 14.56 14.70
CA PRO A 36 -15.82 14.75 15.41
C PRO A 36 -14.90 13.52 15.33
N ASN A 37 -13.58 13.74 15.40
CA ASN A 37 -12.58 12.67 15.45
C ASN A 37 -12.84 11.73 16.64
N GLY A 38 -12.60 10.42 16.46
CA GLY A 38 -12.81 9.39 17.48
C GLY A 38 -14.28 9.04 17.74
N THR A 39 -15.23 9.62 17.00
CA THR A 39 -16.67 9.30 17.12
C THR A 39 -17.01 7.93 16.53
N TYR A 40 -16.18 7.41 15.64
CA TYR A 40 -16.43 6.14 14.96
C TYR A 40 -15.31 5.15 15.21
N THR A 41 -15.71 3.88 15.33
CA THR A 41 -14.82 2.74 15.43
C THR A 41 -15.18 1.69 14.37
N LEU A 42 -14.26 0.76 14.14
CA LEU A 42 -14.54 -0.42 13.32
C LEU A 42 -15.60 -1.29 14.00
N ALA A 43 -16.47 -1.87 13.18
CA ALA A 43 -17.44 -2.87 13.59
C ALA A 43 -17.30 -4.14 12.77
N ASP A 44 -17.98 -5.20 13.21
CA ASP A 44 -18.00 -6.45 12.46
C ASP A 44 -18.76 -6.24 11.14
N SER A 45 -18.10 -6.67 10.07
CA SER A 45 -18.58 -6.56 8.69
C SER A 45 -18.84 -7.91 8.03
N ASP A 46 -18.72 -9.01 8.79
CA ASP A 46 -19.00 -10.37 8.33
C ASP A 46 -20.37 -10.85 8.83
N TRP A 47 -21.22 -11.28 7.90
CA TRP A 47 -22.57 -11.78 8.16
C TRP A 47 -22.79 -13.05 7.37
N ASN A 48 -22.58 -14.21 7.99
CA ASN A 48 -22.93 -15.56 7.48
C ASN A 48 -23.02 -15.67 5.95
N ASN A 49 -21.86 -15.77 5.28
CA ASN A 49 -21.65 -15.83 3.83
C ASN A 49 -21.71 -14.49 3.07
N SER A 50 -21.73 -13.36 3.76
CA SER A 50 -21.75 -12.04 3.16
C SER A 50 -20.86 -11.09 3.95
N ARG A 51 -19.97 -10.36 3.28
CA ARG A 51 -19.03 -9.46 3.94
C ARG A 51 -18.86 -8.18 3.14
N CYS A 52 -19.00 -7.02 3.79
CA CYS A 52 -18.57 -5.76 3.20
C CYS A 52 -17.11 -5.47 3.54
N ASP A 53 -16.45 -4.61 2.74
CA ASP A 53 -15.03 -4.33 2.94
C ASP A 53 -14.75 -3.74 4.33
N VAL A 54 -15.50 -2.69 4.71
CA VAL A 54 -15.37 -2.03 6.01
C VAL A 54 -16.73 -1.51 6.49
N LEU A 55 -17.00 -1.66 7.79
CA LEU A 55 -18.13 -1.04 8.46
C LEU A 55 -17.64 -0.20 9.64
N TYR A 56 -18.15 1.03 9.72
CA TYR A 56 -17.93 1.91 10.86
C TYR A 56 -19.21 2.11 11.65
N MET A 57 -19.08 2.06 12.97
CA MET A 57 -20.16 2.34 13.91
C MET A 57 -19.80 3.53 14.78
N SER A 58 -20.79 4.39 15.03
CA SER A 58 -20.61 5.51 15.92
C SER A 58 -20.83 5.08 17.36
N ASN A 59 -20.05 5.64 18.28
CA ASN A 59 -20.33 5.60 19.72
C ASN A 59 -21.53 6.49 20.12
N LEU A 60 -22.06 7.30 19.18
CA LEU A 60 -23.23 8.17 19.33
C LEU A 60 -24.30 7.81 18.27
N PRO A 61 -24.90 6.60 18.33
CA PRO A 61 -25.74 6.05 17.25
C PRO A 61 -27.03 6.84 17.00
N LEU A 62 -27.49 7.64 17.96
CA LEU A 62 -28.66 8.51 17.80
C LEU A 62 -28.37 9.75 16.94
N SER A 63 -27.10 10.18 16.90
CA SER A 63 -26.67 11.37 16.16
C SER A 63 -26.04 11.00 14.81
N PHE A 64 -25.41 9.82 14.75
CA PHE A 64 -24.55 9.43 13.65
C PHE A 64 -24.89 8.02 13.16
N PRO A 65 -25.28 7.86 11.87
CA PRO A 65 -25.64 6.55 11.32
C PRO A 65 -24.41 5.66 11.12
N PRO A 66 -24.59 4.33 11.03
CA PRO A 66 -23.54 3.43 10.55
C PRO A 66 -23.01 3.86 9.19
N VAL A 67 -21.74 3.58 8.91
CA VAL A 67 -21.18 3.83 7.57
C VAL A 67 -20.55 2.59 6.99
N LEU A 68 -21.12 2.13 5.88
CA LEU A 68 -20.65 0.99 5.11
C LEU A 68 -19.74 1.48 3.98
N ILE A 69 -18.58 0.87 3.80
CA ILE A 69 -17.61 1.24 2.77
C ILE A 69 -17.28 0.05 1.89
N GLU A 70 -17.24 0.31 0.58
CA GLU A 70 -16.87 -0.66 -0.46
C GLU A 70 -15.84 -0.05 -1.41
N VAL A 71 -14.78 -0.81 -1.73
CA VAL A 71 -13.81 -0.42 -2.75
C VAL A 71 -13.94 -1.36 -3.94
N GLN A 72 -14.33 -0.81 -5.10
CA GLN A 72 -14.67 -1.63 -6.26
C GLN A 72 -13.94 -1.19 -7.52
N ASN A 73 -13.36 -2.18 -8.21
CA ASN A 73 -12.79 -1.97 -9.54
C ASN A 73 -13.87 -1.61 -10.57
N THR A 74 -14.95 -2.39 -10.59
CA THR A 74 -16.04 -2.21 -11.54
C THR A 74 -17.36 -2.08 -10.79
N ILE A 75 -18.09 -1.01 -11.06
CA ILE A 75 -19.41 -0.77 -10.45
C ILE A 75 -20.47 -1.14 -11.48
N ASN A 76 -21.20 -2.22 -11.21
CA ASN A 76 -22.26 -2.76 -12.05
C ASN A 76 -23.50 -3.14 -11.25
N ASP A 77 -24.58 -3.52 -11.93
CA ASP A 77 -25.85 -3.86 -11.30
C ASP A 77 -25.72 -4.98 -10.28
N LEU A 78 -24.93 -6.02 -10.59
CA LEU A 78 -24.65 -7.12 -9.65
C LEU A 78 -23.99 -6.63 -8.36
N PHE A 79 -23.06 -5.67 -8.45
CA PHE A 79 -22.48 -5.03 -7.28
C PHE A 79 -23.52 -4.19 -6.52
N LEU A 80 -24.34 -3.39 -7.21
CA LEU A 80 -25.38 -2.58 -6.57
C LEU A 80 -26.40 -3.46 -5.83
N HIS A 81 -26.81 -4.60 -6.41
CA HIS A 81 -27.65 -5.58 -5.73
C HIS A 81 -26.99 -6.14 -4.46
N ARG A 82 -25.70 -6.48 -4.50
CA ARG A 82 -24.96 -6.90 -3.30
C ARG A 82 -24.91 -5.79 -2.25
N LEU A 83 -24.72 -4.55 -2.67
CA LEU A 83 -24.68 -3.38 -1.79
C LEU A 83 -25.99 -3.18 -1.02
N VAL A 84 -27.13 -3.41 -1.67
CA VAL A 84 -28.44 -3.44 -1.00
C VAL A 84 -28.47 -4.50 0.08
N SER A 85 -28.06 -5.73 -0.26
CA SER A 85 -28.04 -6.84 0.68
C SER A 85 -27.15 -6.54 1.90
N TYR A 86 -25.97 -5.97 1.69
CA TYR A 86 -25.09 -5.59 2.81
C TYR A 86 -25.74 -4.52 3.69
N SER A 87 -26.38 -3.52 3.08
CA SER A 87 -27.07 -2.47 3.81
C SER A 87 -28.25 -3.00 4.63
N LEU A 88 -28.98 -3.99 4.09
CA LEU A 88 -30.03 -4.69 4.84
C LEU A 88 -29.46 -5.52 5.99
N ASN A 89 -28.28 -6.11 5.85
CA ASN A 89 -27.61 -6.80 6.96
C ASN A 89 -27.22 -5.84 8.08
N VAL A 90 -26.75 -4.63 7.74
CA VAL A 90 -26.51 -3.57 8.74
C VAL A 90 -27.80 -3.20 9.47
N VAL A 91 -28.92 -3.02 8.75
CA VAL A 91 -30.22 -2.70 9.36
C VAL A 91 -30.69 -3.83 10.28
N LYS A 92 -30.54 -5.09 9.86
CA LYS A 92 -30.94 -6.25 10.68
C LYS A 92 -30.11 -6.38 11.95
N THR A 93 -28.80 -6.11 11.85
CA THR A 93 -27.86 -6.34 12.95
C THR A 93 -27.82 -5.16 13.93
N TYR A 94 -27.88 -3.94 13.40
CA TYR A 94 -27.63 -2.72 14.17
C TYR A 94 -28.85 -1.78 14.25
N HIS A 95 -29.98 -2.16 13.66
CA HIS A 95 -31.25 -1.42 13.69
C HIS A 95 -31.17 0.03 13.20
N ALA A 96 -30.22 0.32 12.31
CA ALA A 96 -29.99 1.65 11.77
C ALA A 96 -29.70 1.60 10.27
N LEU A 97 -30.20 2.61 9.54
CA LEU A 97 -29.94 2.76 8.11
C LEU A 97 -28.51 3.27 7.89
N PRO A 98 -27.66 2.54 7.14
CA PRO A 98 -26.31 3.00 6.88
C PRO A 98 -26.28 4.14 5.87
N VAL A 99 -25.26 4.99 6.00
CA VAL A 99 -24.73 5.76 4.88
C VAL A 99 -23.72 4.87 4.16
N VAL A 100 -23.86 4.71 2.85
CA VAL A 100 -22.99 3.81 2.09
C VAL A 100 -22.01 4.62 1.25
N LEU A 101 -20.71 4.39 1.40
CA LEU A 101 -19.65 4.99 0.59
C LEU A 101 -19.04 3.94 -0.33
N VAL A 102 -19.08 4.20 -1.64
CA VAL A 102 -18.42 3.34 -2.63
C VAL A 102 -17.28 4.13 -3.29
N LEU A 103 -16.08 3.56 -3.26
CA LEU A 103 -14.87 4.10 -3.87
C LEU A 103 -14.54 3.28 -5.14
N GLY A 104 -14.75 3.88 -6.31
CA GLY A 104 -14.53 3.24 -7.61
C GLY A 104 -13.10 3.43 -8.12
N THR A 105 -12.39 2.37 -8.50
CA THR A 105 -10.97 2.45 -8.93
C THR A 105 -10.73 2.22 -10.42
N LYS A 106 -11.71 1.78 -11.22
CA LYS A 106 -11.55 1.66 -12.69
C LYS A 106 -12.72 2.19 -13.51
N LYS A 107 -13.86 1.49 -13.53
CA LYS A 107 -14.94 1.81 -14.47
C LYS A 107 -16.34 1.55 -13.92
N ASN A 108 -17.32 2.28 -14.46
CA ASN A 108 -18.74 2.01 -14.28
C ASN A 108 -19.24 1.20 -15.49
N SER A 109 -20.09 0.20 -15.25
CA SER A 109 -20.60 -0.68 -16.30
C SER A 109 -22.03 -1.13 -15.98
N PRO A 110 -23.04 -0.76 -16.78
CA PRO A 110 -22.94 0.04 -18.00
C PRO A 110 -22.60 1.52 -17.73
N VAL A 111 -22.11 2.23 -18.75
CA VAL A 111 -21.81 3.68 -18.66
C VAL A 111 -23.06 4.48 -18.33
N SER A 112 -24.24 4.02 -18.75
CA SER A 112 -25.54 4.63 -18.44
C SER A 112 -25.82 4.73 -16.95
N LEU A 113 -25.24 3.86 -16.10
CA LEU A 113 -25.36 3.98 -14.64
C LEU A 113 -24.91 5.35 -14.15
N ILE A 114 -23.97 6.00 -14.83
CA ILE A 114 -23.49 7.35 -14.47
C ILE A 114 -24.63 8.38 -14.49
N LEU A 115 -25.62 8.20 -15.37
CA LEU A 115 -26.75 9.12 -15.51
C LEU A 115 -27.70 9.09 -14.31
N ASP A 116 -27.68 8.00 -13.53
CA ASP A 116 -28.50 7.86 -12.32
C ASP A 116 -27.90 8.58 -11.10
N PHE A 117 -26.71 9.17 -11.25
CA PHE A 117 -26.00 9.86 -10.18
C PHE A 117 -26.22 11.37 -10.21
N ASN A 118 -26.60 11.91 -9.06
CA ASN A 118 -26.70 13.34 -8.84
C ASN A 118 -25.52 13.86 -8.02
N LYS A 119 -25.08 15.10 -8.27
CA LYS A 119 -24.11 15.77 -7.38
C LYS A 119 -24.69 15.89 -5.97
N GLU A 120 -23.91 15.57 -4.94
CA GLU A 120 -24.39 15.66 -3.54
C GLU A 120 -24.69 17.11 -3.15
N SER A 121 -23.75 18.02 -3.43
CA SER A 121 -23.91 19.44 -3.20
C SER A 121 -22.86 20.23 -3.98
N GLU A 122 -23.08 21.54 -4.14
CA GLU A 122 -22.07 22.44 -4.69
C GLU A 122 -20.80 22.50 -3.85
N LYS A 123 -20.91 22.26 -2.53
CA LYS A 123 -19.78 22.25 -1.59
C LYS A 123 -18.95 20.96 -1.65
N LYS A 124 -19.53 19.84 -2.11
CA LYS A 124 -18.86 18.54 -2.23
C LYS A 124 -19.08 17.97 -3.64
N PRO A 125 -18.56 18.65 -4.67
CA PRO A 125 -18.99 18.38 -6.04
C PRO A 125 -18.34 17.11 -6.61
N SER A 126 -17.32 16.55 -5.95
CA SER A 126 -16.72 15.23 -6.24
C SER A 126 -17.51 14.04 -5.68
N LEU A 127 -18.51 14.30 -4.83
CA LEU A 127 -19.33 13.26 -4.21
C LEU A 127 -20.68 13.18 -4.94
N LEU A 128 -21.05 11.97 -5.36
CA LEU A 128 -22.30 11.72 -6.05
C LEU A 128 -23.26 10.89 -5.19
N THR A 129 -24.54 10.97 -5.49
CA THR A 129 -25.59 10.29 -4.72
C THR A 129 -26.55 9.57 -5.66
N ILE A 130 -27.02 8.39 -5.23
CA ILE A 130 -28.11 7.68 -5.91
C ILE A 130 -29.36 7.85 -5.05
N PRO A 131 -30.46 8.41 -5.59
CA PRO A 131 -31.67 8.65 -4.82
C PRO A 131 -32.40 7.40 -4.28
N SER A 132 -32.14 6.20 -4.80
CA SER A 132 -33.09 5.08 -4.72
C SER A 132 -32.65 3.82 -3.94
N LEU A 133 -31.45 3.76 -3.38
CA LEU A 133 -30.92 2.53 -2.76
C LEU A 133 -30.31 2.82 -1.38
N ILE A 134 -31.17 3.08 -0.37
CA ILE A 134 -30.71 3.42 1.00
C ILE A 134 -29.93 4.76 0.92
N ARG A 135 -29.49 5.40 2.01
CA ARG A 135 -28.73 6.69 1.92
C ARG A 135 -27.31 6.46 1.41
N ALA A 136 -27.17 5.82 0.26
CA ALA A 136 -25.91 5.54 -0.40
C ALA A 136 -25.34 6.82 -1.02
N LYS A 137 -24.26 7.30 -0.42
CA LYS A 137 -23.42 8.39 -0.92
C LYS A 137 -22.27 7.76 -1.70
N LYS A 138 -22.39 7.66 -3.02
CA LYS A 138 -21.32 7.13 -3.86
C LYS A 138 -20.30 8.21 -4.16
N MET A 139 -19.06 8.04 -3.74
CA MET A 139 -17.99 8.82 -4.34
C MET A 139 -17.65 8.23 -5.70
N LEU A 140 -18.33 8.72 -6.73
CA LEU A 140 -17.94 8.43 -8.09
C LEU A 140 -16.67 9.23 -8.35
N ASN A 141 -15.56 8.52 -8.48
CA ASN A 141 -14.40 9.06 -9.19
C ASN A 141 -14.81 9.27 -10.65
N HIS A 142 -15.55 10.34 -10.94
CA HIS A 142 -15.67 10.88 -12.29
C HIS A 142 -14.44 11.73 -12.59
N ILE A 143 -13.24 11.20 -12.32
CA ILE A 143 -12.05 11.61 -13.08
C ILE A 143 -12.12 10.78 -14.35
N GLN A 144 -13.09 11.10 -15.21
CA GLN A 144 -12.79 10.98 -16.63
C GLN A 144 -11.50 11.77 -16.79
N ARG A 145 -10.43 11.11 -17.21
CA ARG A 145 -9.15 11.72 -17.65
C ARG A 145 -9.33 12.73 -18.80
N ASN A 146 -10.55 13.19 -19.05
CA ASN A 146 -10.89 14.23 -20.00
C ASN A 146 -10.93 15.55 -19.22
N HIS A 147 -9.77 16.21 -19.24
CA HIS A 147 -9.57 17.63 -18.98
C HIS A 147 -10.86 18.47 -19.11
N HIS A 148 -11.26 19.18 -18.04
CA HIS A 148 -11.35 20.65 -18.06
C HIS A 148 -11.97 21.33 -16.83
N ASP A 149 -12.55 20.63 -15.86
CA ASP A 149 -12.97 21.32 -14.62
C ASP A 149 -11.82 21.39 -13.62
N SER A 150 -10.99 22.43 -13.74
CA SER A 150 -9.87 22.73 -12.84
C SER A 150 -10.29 23.10 -11.41
N ASN A 151 -11.57 23.36 -11.17
CA ASN A 151 -12.05 23.90 -9.90
C ASN A 151 -12.16 22.88 -8.75
N TYR A 152 -12.01 21.59 -9.03
CA TYR A 152 -12.09 20.52 -8.01
C TYR A 152 -10.76 20.26 -7.29
N TYR A 153 -9.65 20.65 -7.89
CA TYR A 153 -8.31 20.27 -7.46
C TYR A 153 -7.60 21.47 -6.84
N THR A 154 -8.04 21.85 -5.65
CA THR A 154 -7.32 22.83 -4.81
C THR A 154 -6.10 22.16 -4.18
N ASN A 155 -5.07 22.95 -3.86
CA ASN A 155 -3.97 22.50 -2.99
C ASN A 155 -4.05 23.28 -1.67
N PRO A 156 -4.30 22.63 -0.52
CA PRO A 156 -4.44 21.18 -0.34
C PRO A 156 -5.75 20.62 -0.93
N LEU A 157 -5.72 19.32 -1.26
CA LEU A 157 -6.90 18.58 -1.71
C LEU A 157 -7.89 18.43 -0.54
N ASN A 158 -9.18 18.29 -0.89
CA ASN A 158 -10.13 17.74 0.07
C ASN A 158 -9.64 16.35 0.53
N PRO A 159 -9.57 16.03 1.84
CA PRO A 159 -9.02 14.77 2.31
C PRO A 159 -9.71 13.51 1.77
N LEU A 160 -11.04 13.55 1.57
CA LEU A 160 -11.78 12.43 0.99
C LEU A 160 -11.47 12.25 -0.51
N LEU A 161 -11.22 13.36 -1.23
CA LEU A 161 -10.69 13.32 -2.59
C LEU A 161 -9.26 12.77 -2.64
N GLY A 162 -8.39 13.18 -1.72
CA GLY A 162 -7.04 12.64 -1.57
C GLY A 162 -7.05 11.12 -1.36
N LEU A 163 -7.90 10.62 -0.45
CA LEU A 163 -8.10 9.17 -0.25
C LEU A 163 -8.56 8.47 -1.53
N SER A 164 -9.49 9.07 -2.25
CA SER A 164 -10.03 8.48 -3.47
C SER A 164 -8.99 8.42 -4.59
N LEU A 165 -8.17 9.48 -4.74
CA LEU A 165 -7.04 9.53 -5.67
C LEU A 165 -5.96 8.51 -5.32
N PHE A 166 -5.62 8.38 -4.03
CA PHE A 166 -4.67 7.37 -3.55
C PHE A 166 -5.09 5.96 -3.99
N LEU A 167 -6.38 5.61 -3.88
CA LEU A 167 -6.90 4.31 -4.32
C LEU A 167 -7.06 4.21 -5.85
N LEU A 168 -7.33 5.33 -6.53
CA LEU A 168 -7.59 5.36 -7.97
C LEU A 168 -6.31 5.30 -8.82
N GLU A 169 -5.28 6.04 -8.44
CA GLU A 169 -4.04 6.12 -9.23
C GLU A 169 -3.21 4.84 -9.14
N GLN A 170 -3.43 4.03 -8.08
CA GLN A 170 -2.78 2.74 -7.86
C GLN A 170 -1.24 2.80 -7.95
N GLN A 171 -0.67 3.96 -7.63
CA GLN A 171 0.77 4.15 -7.60
C GLN A 171 1.35 3.47 -6.36
N THR A 172 2.47 2.78 -6.52
CA THR A 172 3.16 2.16 -5.38
C THR A 172 4.09 3.12 -4.67
N SER A 173 4.54 4.18 -5.34
CA SER A 173 5.47 5.16 -4.81
C SER A 173 4.79 6.50 -4.64
N LEU A 174 4.98 7.12 -3.47
CA LEU A 174 4.53 8.49 -3.18
C LEU A 174 5.01 9.46 -4.27
N TYR A 175 6.27 9.34 -4.70
CA TYR A 175 6.87 10.23 -5.70
C TYR A 175 6.31 10.07 -7.12
N ARG A 176 5.54 9.00 -7.37
CA ARG A 176 4.86 8.76 -8.64
C ARG A 176 3.39 9.18 -8.60
N HIS A 177 2.87 9.53 -7.43
CA HIS A 177 1.52 10.03 -7.28
C HIS A 177 1.42 11.46 -7.84
N THR A 178 0.32 11.77 -8.54
CA THR A 178 0.10 13.09 -9.16
C THR A 178 0.16 14.24 -8.14
N TYR A 179 -0.14 13.93 -6.87
CA TYR A 179 -0.22 14.86 -5.76
C TYR A 179 0.73 14.43 -4.63
N SER A 180 2.01 14.20 -4.94
CA SER A 180 3.01 13.71 -3.97
C SER A 180 3.22 14.63 -2.77
N GLU A 181 2.97 15.93 -2.94
CA GLU A 181 3.13 16.96 -1.92
C GLU A 181 1.86 17.21 -1.09
N ASP A 182 0.74 16.57 -1.44
CA ASP A 182 -0.51 16.77 -0.70
C ASP A 182 -0.43 16.10 0.70
N PRO A 183 -0.78 16.81 1.78
CA PRO A 183 -0.68 16.28 3.15
C PRO A 183 -1.46 14.98 3.35
N THR A 184 -2.63 14.85 2.72
CA THR A 184 -3.46 13.65 2.85
C THR A 184 -2.81 12.48 2.11
N ILE A 185 -2.29 12.70 0.91
CA ILE A 185 -1.58 11.67 0.15
C ILE A 185 -0.34 11.20 0.92
N ILE A 186 0.46 12.12 1.46
CA ILE A 186 1.63 11.79 2.28
C ILE A 186 1.21 10.93 3.48
N LEU A 187 0.19 11.35 4.23
CA LEU A 187 -0.34 10.60 5.38
C LEU A 187 -0.78 9.19 4.98
N LEU A 188 -1.51 9.02 3.89
CA LEU A 188 -1.98 7.70 3.44
C LEU A 188 -0.82 6.77 3.08
N TYR A 189 0.23 7.28 2.43
CA TYR A 189 1.45 6.50 2.19
C TYR A 189 2.19 6.17 3.48
N GLN A 190 2.24 7.09 4.46
CA GLN A 190 2.84 6.82 5.78
C GLN A 190 2.10 5.72 6.52
N ILE A 191 0.76 5.79 6.56
CA ILE A 191 -0.10 4.75 7.15
C ILE A 191 0.12 3.42 6.45
N ALA A 192 0.05 3.41 5.12
CA ALA A 192 0.27 2.20 4.32
C ALA A 192 1.65 1.58 4.61
N PHE A 193 2.70 2.40 4.69
CA PHE A 193 4.05 1.93 4.95
C PHE A 193 4.23 1.41 6.38
N ALA A 194 3.72 2.13 7.39
CA ALA A 194 3.82 1.73 8.79
C ALA A 194 3.11 0.40 9.07
N GLN A 195 2.00 0.12 8.38
CA GLN A 195 1.27 -1.14 8.51
C GLN A 195 2.02 -2.33 7.90
N LEU A 196 2.86 -2.10 6.87
CA LEU A 196 3.67 -3.15 6.23
C LEU A 196 4.99 -3.40 6.94
N TYR A 197 5.56 -2.33 7.50
CA TYR A 197 6.82 -2.36 8.21
C TYR A 197 6.61 -1.85 9.63
N PRO A 198 5.97 -2.66 10.50
CA PRO A 198 5.93 -2.32 11.93
C PRO A 198 7.37 -2.06 12.39
N GLN A 199 7.60 -0.95 13.07
CA GLN A 199 8.94 -0.50 13.48
C GLN A 199 9.72 -1.62 14.20
N GLU A 200 9.03 -2.43 14.98
CA GLU A 200 9.57 -3.59 15.70
C GLU A 200 10.18 -4.63 14.74
N THR A 201 9.53 -4.92 13.61
CA THR A 201 10.01 -5.87 12.61
C THR A 201 11.23 -5.34 11.85
N TYR A 202 11.30 -4.04 11.61
CA TYR A 202 12.47 -3.42 10.99
C TYR A 202 13.66 -3.43 11.95
N GLN A 203 13.45 -3.05 13.21
CA GLN A 203 14.49 -3.08 14.24
C GLN A 203 15.01 -4.49 14.51
N GLN A 204 14.12 -5.48 14.61
CA GLN A 204 14.53 -6.88 14.78
C GLN A 204 15.32 -7.41 13.59
N LYS A 205 14.89 -7.12 12.36
CA LYS A 205 15.64 -7.53 11.14
C LYS A 205 16.99 -6.82 11.03
N PHE A 206 17.05 -5.54 11.37
CA PHE A 206 18.30 -4.79 11.41
C PHE A 206 19.25 -5.34 12.46
N GLN A 207 18.76 -5.57 13.69
CA GLN A 207 19.55 -6.13 14.77
C GLN A 207 20.08 -7.52 14.42
N SER A 208 19.23 -8.39 13.87
CA SER A 208 19.64 -9.72 13.40
C SER A 208 20.71 -9.66 12.30
N ALA A 209 20.59 -8.71 11.36
CA ALA A 209 21.60 -8.51 10.32
C ALA A 209 22.94 -8.03 10.90
N VAL A 210 22.91 -7.08 11.84
CA VAL A 210 24.12 -6.60 12.53
C VAL A 210 24.78 -7.71 13.33
N GLU A 211 24.01 -8.50 14.09
CA GLU A 211 24.50 -9.66 14.85
C GLU A 211 25.13 -10.72 13.93
N THR A 212 24.55 -10.94 12.76
CA THR A 212 25.11 -11.86 11.75
C THR A 212 26.45 -11.35 11.21
N ILE A 213 26.56 -10.06 10.91
CA ILE A 213 27.81 -9.44 10.46
C ILE A 213 28.87 -9.52 11.57
N CYS A 214 28.52 -9.17 12.81
CA CYS A 214 29.44 -9.21 13.94
C CYS A 214 29.92 -10.64 14.25
N SER A 215 29.04 -11.63 14.21
CA SER A 215 29.40 -13.04 14.44
C SER A 215 30.29 -13.59 13.33
N THR A 216 29.99 -13.25 12.06
CA THR A 216 30.82 -13.62 10.90
C THR A 216 32.21 -12.99 11.01
N ASN A 217 32.29 -11.70 11.32
CA ASN A 217 33.56 -11.01 11.50
C ASN A 217 34.38 -11.60 12.65
N LYS A 218 33.73 -11.90 13.80
CA LYS A 218 34.39 -12.54 14.94
C LYS A 218 34.95 -13.91 14.55
N HIS A 219 34.22 -14.69 13.77
CA HIS A 219 34.70 -15.98 13.27
C HIS A 219 35.92 -15.78 12.36
N LEU A 220 35.86 -14.87 11.39
CA LEU A 220 36.98 -14.58 10.48
C LEU A 220 38.23 -14.13 11.23
N PHE A 221 38.11 -13.20 12.19
CA PHE A 221 39.26 -12.76 13.00
C PHE A 221 39.81 -13.87 13.88
N GLY A 222 38.96 -14.75 14.43
CA GLY A 222 39.40 -15.93 15.16
C GLY A 222 40.17 -16.91 14.28
N SER A 223 39.73 -17.13 13.04
CA SER A 223 40.42 -17.98 12.07
C SER A 223 41.77 -17.41 11.63
N ILE A 224 41.89 -16.09 11.51
CA ILE A 224 43.16 -15.41 11.19
C ILE A 224 44.16 -15.58 12.35
N HIS A 225 43.73 -15.34 13.59
CA HIS A 225 44.58 -15.50 14.76
C HIS A 225 45.08 -16.94 14.94
N TYR A 226 44.20 -17.92 14.70
CA TYR A 226 44.58 -19.33 14.71
C TYR A 226 45.63 -19.67 13.65
N ASN A 227 45.48 -19.13 12.43
CA ASN A 227 46.44 -19.34 11.35
C ASN A 227 47.79 -18.67 11.62
N ASP A 228 47.80 -17.51 12.28
CA ASP A 228 49.05 -16.82 12.66
C ASP A 228 49.78 -17.55 13.79
N GLU A 229 49.07 -18.12 14.77
CA GLU A 229 49.67 -18.98 15.81
C GLU A 229 50.22 -20.29 15.25
N VAL A 230 49.53 -20.91 14.30
CA VAL A 230 50.02 -22.13 13.62
C VAL A 230 51.27 -21.81 12.79
N LYS A 231 51.29 -20.68 12.06
CA LYS A 231 52.48 -20.24 11.33
C LYS A 231 53.66 -19.92 12.26
N ALA A 232 53.43 -19.25 13.39
CA ALA A 232 54.48 -18.95 14.36
C ALA A 232 55.11 -20.23 14.94
N LYS A 233 54.30 -21.26 15.23
CA LYS A 233 54.81 -22.56 15.69
C LYS A 233 55.58 -23.34 14.62
N ILE A 234 55.18 -23.26 13.36
CA ILE A 234 55.90 -23.93 12.26
C ILE A 234 57.26 -23.26 12.01
N VAL A 235 57.38 -21.95 12.22
CA VAL A 235 58.64 -21.22 12.04
C VAL A 235 59.65 -21.56 13.15
N ASP A 236 59.22 -21.75 14.40
CA ASP A 236 60.12 -22.10 15.52
C ASP A 236 60.65 -23.55 15.46
N ASP A 237 59.95 -24.47 14.79
CA ASP A 237 60.42 -25.87 14.63
C ASP A 237 61.29 -26.11 13.38
N SER A 238 61.49 -25.08 12.54
CA SER A 238 62.23 -25.19 11.27
C SER A 238 63.73 -24.87 11.37
N ALA A 239 64.38 -25.35 12.44
CA ALA A 239 65.83 -25.50 12.51
C ALA A 239 66.29 -26.95 12.30
N SER A 240 65.60 -27.74 11.46
CA SER A 240 66.23 -28.88 10.78
C SER A 240 65.40 -29.38 9.60
N SER A 241 66.11 -29.85 8.58
CA SER A 241 65.66 -30.61 7.40
C SER A 241 64.93 -29.88 6.26
N GLN A 242 65.61 -29.90 5.12
CA GLN A 242 65.10 -29.72 3.78
C GLN A 242 64.05 -30.80 3.43
N SER A 243 62.85 -30.42 3.00
CA SER A 243 62.17 -31.08 1.88
C SER A 243 61.25 -30.07 1.18
N SER A 244 61.40 -30.00 -0.14
CA SER A 244 60.51 -29.27 -1.03
C SER A 244 59.30 -30.16 -1.30
N ASP A 245 58.20 -29.93 -0.58
CA ASP A 245 56.89 -30.44 -0.99
C ASP A 245 56.03 -29.27 -1.49
N GLU A 246 55.62 -29.44 -2.74
CA GLU A 246 54.79 -28.59 -3.55
C GLU A 246 53.44 -28.35 -2.85
N LEU A 247 53.16 -27.10 -2.49
CA LEU A 247 51.89 -26.71 -1.87
C LEU A 247 50.78 -26.78 -2.92
N ASP A 248 49.95 -27.82 -2.84
CA ASP A 248 48.72 -27.92 -3.61
C ASP A 248 47.72 -26.85 -3.13
N PHE A 249 47.37 -25.93 -4.03
CA PHE A 249 46.35 -24.92 -3.74
C PHE A 249 44.97 -25.59 -3.70
N PRO A 250 44.08 -25.20 -2.76
CA PRO A 250 42.71 -25.71 -2.75
C PRO A 250 41.98 -25.32 -4.04
N GLU A 251 41.24 -26.28 -4.62
CA GLU A 251 40.44 -26.06 -5.82
C GLU A 251 39.49 -24.86 -5.65
N PRO A 252 39.34 -24.00 -6.68
CA PRO A 252 38.35 -22.93 -6.67
C PRO A 252 36.96 -23.49 -6.43
N LEU A 253 36.24 -22.90 -5.47
CA LEU A 253 34.84 -23.25 -5.21
C LEU A 253 34.01 -23.16 -6.49
N PRO A 254 33.05 -24.07 -6.72
CA PRO A 254 32.24 -24.07 -7.92
C PRO A 254 31.42 -22.78 -7.98
N ILE A 255 31.83 -21.90 -8.88
CA ILE A 255 31.02 -20.75 -9.29
C ILE A 255 29.78 -21.36 -9.94
N GLY A 256 28.63 -21.16 -9.30
CA GLY A 256 27.33 -21.54 -9.83
C GLY A 256 27.14 -21.03 -11.27
N PRO A 257 26.25 -21.66 -12.04
CA PRO A 257 26.20 -21.50 -13.49
C PRO A 257 26.20 -20.02 -13.91
N GLN A 258 27.30 -19.60 -14.53
CA GLN A 258 27.36 -18.31 -15.20
C GLN A 258 26.33 -18.32 -16.31
N SER A 259 25.25 -17.56 -16.10
CA SER A 259 24.31 -17.22 -17.16
C SER A 259 25.09 -16.44 -18.21
N LYS A 260 25.46 -17.10 -19.31
CA LYS A 260 25.89 -16.44 -20.55
C LYS A 260 24.69 -15.69 -21.12
N ARG A 261 24.38 -14.51 -20.55
CA ARG A 261 23.63 -13.50 -21.28
C ARG A 261 24.65 -12.75 -22.14
N THR A 262 24.78 -13.20 -23.37
CA THR A 262 25.28 -12.38 -24.47
C THR A 262 24.32 -11.20 -24.61
N HIS A 263 24.62 -10.07 -23.97
CA HIS A 263 23.91 -8.83 -24.23
C HIS A 263 24.42 -8.32 -25.58
N THR A 264 23.71 -8.65 -26.65
CA THR A 264 23.81 -7.88 -27.89
C THR A 264 23.20 -6.52 -27.57
N MET A 265 24.02 -5.48 -27.45
CA MET A 265 23.51 -4.10 -27.34
C MET A 265 22.65 -3.82 -28.58
N VAL A 266 21.40 -3.48 -28.36
CA VAL A 266 20.49 -3.03 -29.41
C VAL A 266 20.70 -1.53 -29.56
N ASN A 267 20.60 -0.98 -30.78
CA ASN A 267 20.88 0.43 -31.09
C ASN A 267 20.19 1.45 -30.16
N GLU A 268 19.09 1.07 -29.50
CA GLU A 268 18.35 1.90 -28.53
C GLU A 268 19.16 2.17 -27.24
N ASP A 269 20.05 1.26 -26.83
CA ASP A 269 20.93 1.44 -25.66
C ASP A 269 22.02 2.50 -25.93
N ILE A 270 22.38 2.73 -27.20
CA ILE A 270 23.38 3.73 -27.60
C ILE A 270 22.76 5.13 -27.58
N GLU A 271 21.53 5.29 -28.07
CA GLU A 271 20.81 6.58 -28.04
C GLU A 271 20.54 7.05 -26.60
N PHE A 272 20.29 6.14 -25.67
CA PHE A 272 20.10 6.48 -24.25
C PHE A 272 21.36 7.11 -23.64
N VAL A 273 22.55 6.58 -23.94
CA VAL A 273 23.83 7.08 -23.42
C VAL A 273 24.22 8.43 -24.02
N GLU A 274 23.86 8.69 -25.29
CA GLU A 274 24.15 9.98 -25.94
C GLU A 274 23.25 11.12 -25.44
N SER A 275 22.09 10.82 -24.87
CA SER A 275 21.17 11.85 -24.32
C SER A 275 21.71 12.58 -23.08
N PHE A 276 22.71 12.02 -22.39
CA PHE A 276 23.33 12.62 -21.20
C PHE A 276 24.55 13.51 -21.51
N LYS A 277 24.89 13.70 -22.78
CA LYS A 277 26.02 14.56 -23.21
C LYS A 277 25.59 15.94 -23.72
N LYS A 278 24.41 16.43 -23.34
CA LYS A 278 23.96 17.80 -23.61
C LYS A 278 23.60 18.55 -22.33
#